data_AF-A0A9D2U0N5-F1
#
_entry.id   AF-A0A9D2U0N5-F1
#
_cell.length_a   1.000
_cell.length_b   1.000
_cell.length_c   1.000
_cell.angle_alpha   90.00
_cell.angle_beta   90.00
_cell.angle_gamma   90.00
#
_symmetry.space_group_name_H-M   'P 1'
#
loop_
_entity.id
_entity.type
_entity.pdbx_description
1 polymer ?
#
loop_
_entity_poly.entity_id
_entity_poly.type
_entity_poly.pdbx_seq_one_letter_code
_entity_poly.pdbx_strand_id
1 'polypeptide(L)'
;MTREDVINNVLANYGGYGIDRKTIEKLLGSGLKEGLSYQAIYTGIKLAYAQEYGEHALFTTKEVAEALGVSEEMVIQEIEKAKEELLESGENPSEYFLEADPEERQRFVLPPGYLNS
;
A
#
# COMPACT_ATOMS: atom_id res chain seq x y z
N MET A 1 10.84 0.18 -4.03
CA MET A 1 10.77 1.47 -3.31
C MET A 1 12.12 1.83 -2.74
N THR A 2 12.42 3.11 -2.61
CA THR A 2 13.58 3.69 -1.92
C THR A 2 13.22 4.15 -0.51
N ARG A 3 14.22 4.50 0.30
CA ARG A 3 14.03 5.12 1.62
C ARG A 3 13.14 6.36 1.56
N GLU A 4 13.42 7.27 0.64
CA GLU A 4 12.66 8.53 0.52
C GLU A 4 11.25 8.28 0.00
N ASP A 5 11.03 7.26 -0.84
CA ASP A 5 9.67 6.87 -1.25
C ASP A 5 8.81 6.53 -0.03
N VAL A 6 9.34 5.73 0.91
CA VAL A 6 8.61 5.36 2.13
C VAL A 6 8.32 6.59 2.98
N ILE A 7 9.33 7.44 3.22
CA ILE A 7 9.17 8.65 4.04
C ILE A 7 8.13 9.58 3.43
N ASN A 8 8.25 9.88 2.14
CA ASN A 8 7.36 10.80 1.45
C ASN A 8 5.93 10.25 1.40
N ASN A 9 5.76 8.96 1.10
CA ASN A 9 4.44 8.34 1.05
C ASN A 9 3.78 8.29 2.43
N VAL A 10 4.52 7.97 3.49
CA VAL A 10 3.94 7.96 4.85
C VAL A 10 3.60 9.37 5.32
N LEU A 11 4.45 10.37 5.07
CA LEU A 11 4.16 11.76 5.43
C LEU A 11 2.96 12.32 4.64
N ALA A 12 2.84 12.00 3.36
CA ALA A 12 1.74 12.46 2.52
C ALA A 12 0.39 11.92 3.00
N ASN A 13 0.34 10.66 3.44
CA ASN A 13 -0.91 10.03 3.89
C ASN A 13 -1.21 10.27 5.38
N TYR A 14 -0.18 10.31 6.23
CA TYR A 14 -0.36 10.28 7.70
C TYR A 14 0.24 11.48 8.44
N GLY A 15 0.89 12.43 7.74
CA GLY A 15 1.50 13.60 8.37
C GLY A 15 0.49 14.49 9.12
N GLY A 16 -0.78 14.50 8.68
CA GLY A 16 -1.87 15.21 9.35
C GLY A 16 -2.17 14.71 10.77
N TYR A 17 -1.79 13.48 11.10
CA TYR A 17 -1.94 12.88 12.43
C TYR A 17 -0.77 13.19 13.38
N GLY A 18 0.14 14.09 12.98
CA GLY A 18 1.33 14.43 13.77
C GLY A 18 2.49 13.45 13.59
N ILE A 19 2.44 12.57 12.60
CA ILE A 19 3.56 11.69 12.25
C ILE A 19 4.69 12.53 11.65
N ASP A 20 5.85 12.50 12.30
CA ASP A 20 7.05 13.21 11.86
C ASP A 20 8.07 12.29 11.17
N ARG A 21 8.97 12.90 10.40
CA ARG A 21 10.04 12.19 9.69
C ARG A 21 10.87 11.31 10.62
N LYS A 22 11.19 11.80 11.82
CA LYS A 22 12.03 11.10 12.79
C LYS A 22 11.39 9.79 13.24
N THR A 23 10.07 9.76 13.40
CA THR A 23 9.31 8.56 13.74
C THR A 23 9.38 7.54 12.61
N ILE A 24 9.19 7.98 11.37
CA ILE A 24 9.28 7.11 10.18
C ILE A 24 10.70 6.55 10.01
N GLU A 25 11.72 7.37 10.21
CA GLU A 25 13.12 6.95 10.13
C GLU A 25 13.48 5.89 11.17
N LYS A 26 12.90 5.95 12.37
CA LYS A 26 13.06 4.89 13.39
C LYS A 26 12.40 3.58 12.96
N LEU A 27 11.18 3.64 12.42
CA LEU A 27 10.46 2.46 11.94
C LEU A 27 11.22 1.80 10.78
N LEU A 28 11.71 2.60 9.83
CA LEU A 28 12.60 2.15 8.76
C LEU A 28 13.85 1.48 9.30
N GLY A 29 14.54 2.13 10.25
CA GLY A 29 15.74 1.57 10.87
C GLY A 29 15.48 0.24 11.59
N SER A 30 14.32 0.09 12.23
CA SER A 30 13.93 -1.17 12.89
C SER A 30 13.64 -2.26 11.87
N GLY A 31 12.81 -1.99 10.86
CA GLY A 31 12.45 -2.98 9.85
C GLY A 31 13.64 -3.46 9.02
N LEU A 32 14.56 -2.55 8.65
CA LEU A 32 15.79 -2.92 7.95
C LEU A 32 16.70 -3.82 8.77
N LYS A 33 16.74 -3.65 10.11
CA LYS A 33 17.51 -4.54 11.00
C LYS A 33 16.92 -5.94 11.06
N GLU A 34 15.60 -6.07 10.93
CA GLU A 34 14.90 -7.35 10.83
C GLU A 34 14.96 -7.95 9.40
N GLY A 35 15.69 -7.32 8.47
CA GLY A 35 15.86 -7.82 7.11
C GLY A 35 14.68 -7.56 6.18
N LEU A 36 13.74 -6.69 6.56
CA LEU A 36 12.59 -6.34 5.73
C LEU A 36 12.98 -5.41 4.59
N SER A 37 12.31 -5.55 3.45
CA SER A 37 12.42 -4.61 2.32
C SER A 37 11.75 -3.27 2.65
N TYR A 38 12.10 -2.21 1.91
CA TYR A 38 11.39 -0.92 2.05
C TYR A 38 9.89 -1.03 1.76
N GLN A 39 9.50 -1.89 0.82
CA GLN A 39 8.09 -2.11 0.48
C GLN A 39 7.36 -2.80 1.64
N ALA A 40 7.95 -3.86 2.21
CA ALA A 40 7.37 -4.56 3.37
C ALA A 40 7.23 -3.62 4.59
N ILE A 41 8.23 -2.78 4.84
CA ILE A 41 8.16 -1.78 5.92
C ILE A 41 7.03 -0.78 5.65
N TYR A 42 6.93 -0.25 4.43
CA TYR A 42 5.86 0.67 4.05
C TYR A 42 4.47 0.05 4.22
N THR A 43 4.27 -1.17 3.72
CA THR A 43 3.03 -1.94 3.87
C THR A 43 2.67 -2.12 5.34
N GLY A 44 3.64 -2.48 6.20
CA GLY A 44 3.42 -2.64 7.63
C GLY A 44 3.03 -1.34 8.34
N ILE A 45 3.69 -0.21 8.01
CA ILE A 45 3.33 1.10 8.54
C ILE A 45 1.91 1.49 8.12
N LYS A 46 1.59 1.32 6.84
CA LYS A 46 0.26 1.61 6.29
C LYS A 46 -0.84 0.82 6.99
N LEU A 47 -0.62 -0.49 7.21
CA LEU A 47 -1.55 -1.34 7.95
C LEU A 47 -1.74 -0.87 9.40
N ALA A 48 -0.63 -0.63 10.11
CA ALA A 48 -0.67 -0.20 11.51
C ALA A 48 -1.39 1.14 11.69
N TYR A 49 -1.12 2.12 10.82
CA TYR A 49 -1.74 3.44 10.89
C TYR A 49 -3.19 3.44 10.42
N ALA A 50 -3.54 2.66 9.40
CA ALA A 50 -4.94 2.49 9.02
C ALA A 50 -5.75 1.92 10.19
N GLN A 51 -5.21 0.93 10.91
CA GLN A 51 -5.84 0.38 12.10
C GLN A 51 -5.94 1.41 13.24
N GLU A 52 -4.85 2.14 13.54
CA GLU A 52 -4.81 3.13 14.62
C GLU A 52 -5.80 4.28 14.41
N TYR A 53 -5.93 4.76 13.16
CA TYR A 53 -6.77 5.92 12.83
C TYR A 53 -8.17 5.53 12.33
N GLY A 54 -8.50 4.23 12.28
CA GLY A 54 -9.80 3.74 11.83
C GLY A 54 -10.05 3.98 10.33
N GLU A 55 -9.00 3.99 9.52
CA GLU A 55 -9.09 4.15 8.08
C GLU A 55 -9.05 2.80 7.35
N HIS A 56 -9.68 2.75 6.17
CA HIS A 56 -9.50 1.63 5.26
C HIS A 56 -8.21 1.82 4.45
N ALA A 57 -7.33 0.82 4.48
CA ALA A 57 -6.15 0.77 3.62
C ALA A 57 -6.37 -0.19 2.45
N LEU A 58 -6.17 0.31 1.23
CA LEU A 58 -6.14 -0.51 0.02
C LEU A 58 -4.72 -1.04 -0.21
N PHE A 59 -4.59 -2.30 -0.59
CA PHE A 59 -3.32 -2.92 -0.94
C PHE A 59 -3.41 -3.53 -2.33
N THR A 60 -2.35 -3.35 -3.10
CA THR A 60 -2.21 -4.04 -4.39
C THR A 60 -1.91 -5.53 -4.17
N THR A 61 -2.27 -6.36 -5.14
CA THR A 61 -1.95 -7.80 -5.16
C THR A 61 -0.46 -8.07 -4.90
N LYS A 62 0.41 -7.27 -5.51
CA LYS A 62 1.86 -7.34 -5.31
C LYS A 62 2.29 -7.02 -3.88
N GLU A 63 1.70 -6.00 -3.25
CA GLU A 63 2.01 -5.65 -1.86
C GLU A 63 1.62 -6.77 -0.90
N VAL A 64 0.46 -7.40 -1.12
CA VAL A 64 -0.01 -8.55 -0.35
C VAL A 64 0.91 -9.75 -0.56
N ALA A 65 1.28 -10.04 -1.81
CA ALA A 65 2.17 -11.14 -2.16
C ALA A 65 3.52 -11.03 -1.46
N GLU A 66 4.12 -9.83 -1.49
CA GLU A 66 5.39 -9.57 -0.80
C GLU A 66 5.27 -9.68 0.72
N ALA A 67 4.19 -9.14 1.31
CA ALA A 67 3.97 -9.20 2.75
C ALA A 67 3.77 -10.65 3.26
N LEU A 68 3.14 -11.50 2.45
CA LEU A 68 2.88 -12.90 2.79
C LEU A 68 3.98 -13.87 2.32
N GLY A 69 4.95 -13.40 1.53
CA GLY A 69 6.00 -14.25 0.97
C GLY A 69 5.49 -15.27 -0.05
N VAL A 70 4.42 -14.94 -0.78
CA VAL A 70 3.78 -15.79 -1.80
C VAL A 70 3.90 -15.15 -3.18
N SER A 71 3.50 -15.87 -4.23
CA SER A 71 3.45 -15.30 -5.59
C SER A 71 2.21 -14.42 -5.77
N GLU A 72 2.30 -13.45 -6.69
CA GLU A 72 1.17 -12.58 -7.01
C GLU A 72 0.01 -13.36 -7.62
N GLU A 73 0.30 -14.41 -8.41
CA GLU A 73 -0.72 -15.31 -8.96
C GLU A 73 -1.49 -16.04 -7.87
N MET A 74 -0.83 -16.43 -6.78
CA MET A 74 -1.48 -17.08 -5.64
C MET A 74 -2.46 -16.13 -4.95
N VAL A 75 -2.07 -14.86 -4.78
CA VAL A 75 -2.96 -13.84 -4.23
C VAL A 75 -4.18 -13.64 -5.13
N ILE A 76 -3.98 -13.56 -6.45
CA ILE A 76 -5.08 -13.42 -7.41
C ILE A 76 -6.03 -14.62 -7.34
N GLN A 77 -5.50 -15.85 -7.26
CA GLN A 77 -6.31 -17.06 -7.14
C GLN A 77 -7.18 -17.04 -5.88
N GLU A 78 -6.63 -16.63 -4.74
CA GLU A 78 -7.42 -16.53 -3.50
C GLU A 78 -8.44 -15.39 -3.53
N ILE A 79 -8.15 -14.28 -4.22
CA ILE A 79 -9.13 -13.21 -4.45
C ILE A 79 -10.32 -13.74 -5.26
N GLU A 80 -10.07 -14.46 -6.36
CA GLU A 80 -11.16 -15.00 -7.20
C GLU A 80 -12.03 -15.99 -6.41
N LYS A 81 -11.40 -16.87 -5.62
CA LYS A 81 -12.13 -17.77 -4.73
C LYS A 81 -12.96 -17.01 -3.69
N ALA A 82 -12.41 -15.97 -3.07
CA ALA A 82 -13.13 -15.15 -2.10
C ALA A 82 -14.31 -14.40 -2.75
N LYS A 83 -14.17 -13.94 -4.00
CA LYS A 83 -15.27 -13.33 -4.76
C LYS A 83 -16.42 -14.32 -4.97
N GLU A 84 -16.13 -15.56 -5.33
CA GLU A 84 -17.14 -16.62 -5.50
C GLU A 84 -17.89 -16.88 -4.18
N GLU A 85 -17.17 -17.02 -3.06
CA GLU A 85 -17.74 -17.24 -1.73
C GLU A 85 -18.67 -16.08 -1.29
N LEU A 86 -18.27 -14.84 -1.56
CA LEU A 86 -19.08 -13.65 -1.27
C LEU A 86 -20.35 -13.59 -2.12
N LEU A 87 -20.27 -13.97 -3.40
CA LEU A 87 -21.46 -14.03 -4.25
C LEU A 87 -22.44 -15.11 -3.77
N GLU A 88 -21.94 -16.24 -3.28
CA GLU A 88 -22.76 -17.31 -2.69
C GLU A 88 -23.42 -16.88 -1.37
N SER A 89 -22.76 -16.05 -0.56
CA SER A 89 -23.34 -15.47 0.67
C SER A 89 -24.33 -14.33 0.41
N GLY A 90 -24.42 -13.85 -0.84
CA GLY A 90 -25.25 -12.72 -1.24
C GLY A 90 -24.63 -11.35 -1.00
N GLU A 91 -23.33 -11.29 -0.72
CA GLU A 91 -22.55 -10.07 -0.59
C GLU A 91 -22.00 -9.60 -1.95
N ASN A 92 -21.64 -8.32 -2.05
CA ASN A 92 -21.04 -7.75 -3.26
C ASN A 92 -19.51 -7.71 -3.15
N PRO A 93 -18.75 -8.50 -3.94
CA PRO A 93 -17.30 -8.54 -3.84
C PRO A 93 -16.61 -7.21 -4.13
N SER A 94 -17.24 -6.31 -4.89
CA SER A 94 -16.69 -4.99 -5.21
C SER A 94 -16.54 -4.07 -3.99
N GLU A 95 -17.14 -4.41 -2.85
CA GLU A 95 -16.91 -3.70 -1.58
C GLU A 95 -15.54 -4.03 -0.95
N TYR A 96 -14.96 -5.16 -1.32
CA TYR A 96 -13.70 -5.67 -0.75
C TYR A 96 -12.55 -5.65 -1.76
N PHE A 97 -12.85 -5.90 -3.04
CA PHE A 97 -11.85 -6.00 -4.10
C PHE A 97 -12.14 -4.97 -5.20
N LEU A 98 -11.18 -4.09 -5.44
CA LEU A 98 -11.28 -3.06 -6.47
C LEU A 98 -10.45 -3.46 -7.67
N GLU A 99 -11.06 -3.42 -8.85
CA GLU A 99 -10.31 -3.54 -10.11
C GLU A 99 -9.69 -2.19 -10.44
N ALA A 100 -8.35 -2.17 -10.53
CA ALA A 100 -7.64 -0.95 -10.93
C ALA A 100 -7.59 -0.87 -12.46
N ASP A 101 -8.35 0.05 -13.05
CA ASP A 101 -8.26 0.32 -14.48
C ASP A 101 -6.91 1.00 -14.81
N PRO A 102 -6.07 0.42 -15.70
CA PRO A 102 -4.84 1.05 -16.15
C PRO A 102 -5.04 2.45 -16.78
N GLU A 103 -6.22 2.72 -17.37
CA GLU A 103 -6.55 4.01 -17.99
C GLU A 103 -6.91 5.09 -16.97
N GLU A 104 -7.39 4.72 -15.79
CA GLU A 104 -7.68 5.65 -14.68
C GLU A 104 -6.41 6.11 -13.94
N ARG A 105 -5.24 5.54 -14.26
CA ARG A 105 -3.95 6.04 -13.75
C ARG A 105 -3.72 7.45 -14.28
N GLN A 106 -3.97 8.46 -13.44
CA GLN A 106 -3.67 9.86 -13.74
C GLN A 106 -2.19 10.02 -14.15
N ARG A 107 -1.95 10.18 -15.45
CA ARG A 107 -0.65 10.57 -15.99
C ARG A 107 -0.53 12.09 -15.88
N PHE A 108 0.17 12.57 -14.85
CA PHE A 108 0.59 13.97 -14.81
C PHE A 108 1.63 14.20 -15.92
N VAL A 109 1.18 14.74 -17.05
CA VAL A 109 2.09 15.20 -18.11
C VAL A 109 2.60 16.57 -17.71
N LEU A 110 3.79 16.62 -17.12
CA LEU A 110 4.46 17.89 -16.82
C LEU A 110 5.09 18.46 -18.11
N PRO A 111 4.81 19.71 -18.48
CA PRO A 111 5.42 20.32 -19.66
C PRO A 111 6.95 20.51 -19.47
N PRO A 112 7.73 20.55 -20.58
CA PRO A 112 9.17 20.76 -20.49
C PRO A 112 9.52 22.03 -19.72
N GLY A 113 10.37 21.91 -18.69
CA GLY A 113 10.81 23.02 -17.83
C GLY A 113 10.06 23.19 -16.50
N TYR A 114 9.02 22.38 -16.22
CA TYR A 114 8.20 22.52 -15.01
C TYR A 114 8.91 22.13 -13.70
N LEU A 115 10.00 21.36 -13.75
CA LEU A 115 10.75 20.89 -12.57
C LEU A 115 12.01 21.71 -12.26
N ASN A 116 12.20 22.85 -12.91
CA ASN A 116 13.33 23.74 -12.62
C ASN A 116 12.90 24.86 -11.66
N SER A 117 13.04 24.61 -10.36
CA SER A 117 12.99 25.61 -9.29
C SER A 117 14.11 25.39 -8.30
#